data_AF-A0A3N8PET7-F1
#
_entry.id   AF-A0A3N8PET7-F1
#
_cell.length_a   1.000
_cell.length_b   1.000
_cell.length_c   1.000
_cell.angle_alpha   90.00
_cell.angle_beta   90.00
_cell.angle_gamma   90.00
#
_symmetry.space_group_name_H-M   'P 1'
#
loop_
_entity.id
_entity.type
_entity.pdbx_description
1 polymer ?
#
loop_
_entity_poly.entity_id
_entity_poly.type
_entity_poly.pdbx_seq_one_letter_code
_entity_poly.pdbx_strand_id
1 'polypeptide(L)'
;MQHETKIVKVADVMRDKVIDAELLAKTAKTIGGVRFTFLVTRVLGKSYAAVTESKSGGKAAKITTHSLEVCKGDYRKAAQREIGLLIQRHGEDRVRAVLEFGGKPT
;
A
#
# COMPACT_ATOMS: atom_id res chain seq x y z
N MET A 1 23.91 0.28 -3.77
CA MET A 1 22.92 -0.34 -4.67
C MET A 1 21.97 0.75 -5.13
N GLN A 2 22.14 1.23 -6.37
CA GLN A 2 21.24 2.24 -6.96
C GLN A 2 19.85 1.62 -7.05
N HIS A 3 18.90 2.13 -6.26
CA HIS A 3 17.50 1.78 -6.45
C HIS A 3 17.06 2.51 -7.71
N GLU A 4 16.88 1.79 -8.80
CA GLU A 4 16.23 2.29 -9.99
C GLU A 4 14.83 2.78 -9.58
N THR A 5 14.64 4.09 -9.51
CA THR A 5 13.38 4.71 -9.09
C THR A 5 12.35 4.45 -10.19
N LYS A 6 11.69 3.29 -10.12
CA LYS A 6 10.69 2.90 -11.11
C LYS A 6 9.43 3.74 -10.89
N ILE A 7 9.15 4.64 -11.82
CA ILE A 7 7.90 5.38 -11.82
C ILE A 7 6.77 4.42 -12.23
N VAL A 8 5.74 4.36 -11.41
CA VAL A 8 4.53 3.57 -11.62
C VAL A 8 3.31 4.47 -11.57
N LYS A 9 2.36 4.14 -12.43
CA LYS A 9 1.07 4.80 -12.52
C LYS A 9 0.13 4.24 -11.45
N VAL A 10 -0.30 5.07 -10.51
CA VAL A 10 -1.24 4.70 -9.43
C VAL A 10 -2.52 5.50 -9.52
N ALA A 11 -3.65 4.91 -9.11
CA ALA A 11 -4.90 5.65 -8.99
C ALA A 11 -4.79 6.71 -7.88
N ASP A 12 -5.24 7.94 -8.16
CA ASP A 12 -5.36 8.98 -7.16
C ASP A 12 -6.43 8.61 -6.11
N VAL A 13 -6.49 9.35 -5.01
CA VAL A 13 -7.38 9.10 -3.87
C VAL A 13 -8.84 8.99 -4.29
N MET A 14 -9.26 9.73 -5.32
CA MET A 14 -10.62 9.69 -5.89
C MET A 14 -10.80 8.66 -7.02
N ARG A 15 -9.76 7.90 -7.39
CA ARG A 15 -9.71 6.94 -8.52
C ARG A 15 -10.02 7.49 -9.92
N ASP A 16 -10.34 8.77 -10.03
CA ASP A 16 -10.64 9.43 -11.32
C ASP A 16 -9.40 9.67 -12.19
N LYS A 17 -8.19 9.71 -11.60
CA LYS A 17 -6.96 10.04 -12.31
C LYS A 17 -5.84 9.10 -11.95
N VAL A 18 -4.99 8.82 -12.92
CA VAL A 18 -3.76 8.05 -12.74
C VAL A 18 -2.60 9.03 -12.60
N ILE A 19 -1.86 8.93 -11.50
CA ILE A 19 -0.74 9.81 -11.16
C ILE A 19 0.57 9.04 -11.14
N ASP A 20 1.64 9.73 -11.48
CA ASP A 20 2.99 9.19 -11.42
C ASP A 20 3.47 9.12 -9.96
N ALA A 21 3.90 7.93 -9.56
CA ALA A 21 4.42 7.67 -8.23
C ALA A 21 5.70 6.85 -8.31
N GLU A 22 6.64 7.14 -7.42
CA GLU A 22 7.85 6.37 -7.26
C GLU A 22 7.53 5.05 -6.56
N LEU A 23 7.92 3.93 -7.16
CA LEU A 23 7.85 2.65 -6.51
C LEU A 23 9.03 2.50 -5.53
N LEU A 24 8.71 2.46 -4.24
CA LEU A 24 9.69 2.35 -3.17
C LEU A 24 9.94 0.91 -2.75
N ALA A 25 8.90 0.08 -2.73
CA ALA A 25 9.00 -1.33 -2.39
C ALA A 25 7.83 -2.13 -2.94
N LYS A 26 8.01 -3.45 -2.99
CA LYS A 26 6.94 -4.43 -3.20
C LYS A 26 6.90 -5.39 -2.02
N THR A 27 5.70 -5.75 -1.60
CA THR A 27 5.51 -6.74 -0.53
C THR A 27 4.30 -7.60 -0.83
N ALA A 28 4.21 -8.74 -0.16
CA ALA A 28 3.05 -9.61 -0.26
C ALA A 28 2.68 -10.09 1.14
N LYS A 29 1.38 -10.29 1.38
CA LYS A 29 0.87 -10.84 2.63
C LYS A 29 -0.37 -11.69 2.36
N THR A 30 -0.46 -12.81 3.06
CA THR A 30 -1.68 -13.63 3.08
C THR A 30 -2.61 -13.07 4.15
N ILE A 31 -3.86 -12.79 3.77
CA ILE A 31 -4.93 -12.26 4.63
C ILE A 31 -6.17 -13.12 4.36
N GLY A 32 -6.70 -13.78 5.38
CA GLY A 32 -7.86 -14.66 5.31
C GLY A 32 -7.71 -15.78 4.28
N GLY A 33 -6.51 -16.35 4.15
CA GLY A 33 -6.19 -17.39 3.17
C GLY A 33 -5.89 -16.89 1.75
N VAL A 34 -6.01 -15.59 1.48
CA VAL A 34 -5.78 -15.01 0.14
C VAL A 34 -4.48 -14.21 0.11
N ARG A 35 -3.64 -14.47 -0.90
CA ARG A 35 -2.35 -13.79 -1.05
C ARG A 35 -2.53 -12.47 -1.82
N PHE A 36 -2.34 -11.36 -1.12
CA PHE A 36 -2.36 -10.02 -1.69
C PHE A 36 -0.94 -9.54 -1.97
N THR A 37 -0.77 -8.84 -3.09
CA THR A 37 0.49 -8.18 -3.45
C THR A 37 0.30 -6.68 -3.32
N PHE A 38 1.19 -6.02 -2.59
CA PHE A 38 1.14 -4.60 -2.32
C PHE A 38 2.34 -3.89 -2.94
N LEU A 39 2.05 -2.73 -3.51
CA LEU A 39 3.02 -1.75 -3.99
C LEU A 39 3.11 -0.64 -2.95
N VAL A 40 4.34 -0.32 -2.55
CA VAL A 40 4.62 0.85 -1.74
C VAL A 40 5.05 1.95 -2.68
N THR A 41 4.22 2.98 -2.80
CA THR A 41 4.47 4.07 -3.74
C THR A 41 4.48 5.41 -3.03
N ARG A 42 5.28 6.33 -3.52
CA ARG A 42 5.27 7.74 -3.11
C ARG A 42 4.93 8.59 -4.32
N VAL A 43 3.78 9.24 -4.26
CA VAL A 43 3.38 10.20 -5.30
C VAL A 43 4.37 11.35 -5.30
N LEU A 44 4.85 11.74 -6.49
CA LEU A 44 5.75 12.88 -6.64
C LEU A 44 5.06 14.15 -6.12
N GLY A 45 5.74 14.87 -5.24
CA GLY A 45 5.19 16.06 -4.57
C GLY A 45 4.37 15.78 -3.31
N LYS A 46 4.10 14.52 -2.94
CA LYS A 46 3.53 14.18 -1.62
C LYS A 46 4.63 13.74 -0.65
N SER A 47 4.54 14.20 0.59
CA SER A 47 5.51 13.91 1.65
C SER A 47 5.39 12.51 2.25
N TYR A 48 4.43 11.69 1.79
CA TYR A 48 4.16 10.38 2.36
C TYR A 48 4.13 9.27 1.32
N ALA A 49 4.55 8.08 1.75
CA ALA A 49 4.36 6.84 1.01
C ALA A 49 3.01 6.20 1.35
N ALA A 50 2.44 5.47 0.40
CA ALA A 50 1.20 4.73 0.55
C ALA A 50 1.40 3.27 0.17
N VAL A 51 0.61 2.40 0.78
CA VAL A 51 0.53 0.98 0.47
C VAL A 51 -0.74 0.78 -0.35
N THR A 52 -0.59 0.31 -1.58
CA THR A 52 -1.68 0.07 -2.52
C THR A 52 -1.65 -1.39 -2.94
N GLU A 53 -2.81 -2.04 -2.96
CA GLU A 53 -2.91 -3.41 -3.46
C GLU A 53 -2.82 -3.42 -5.00
N SER A 54 -2.03 -4.34 -5.54
CA SER A 54 -1.58 -4.31 -6.94
C SER A 54 -2.66 -4.68 -7.95
N LYS A 55 -3.67 -5.48 -7.57
CA LYS A 55 -4.72 -5.94 -8.50
C LYS A 55 -5.91 -4.99 -8.54
N SER A 56 -6.42 -4.64 -7.36
CA SER A 56 -7.56 -3.75 -7.15
C SER A 56 -7.21 -2.27 -7.32
N GLY A 57 -5.93 -1.90 -7.17
CA GLY A 57 -5.51 -0.50 -7.07
C GLY A 57 -6.01 0.20 -5.81
N GLY A 58 -6.57 -0.55 -4.85
CA GLY A 58 -7.09 -0.03 -3.60
C GLY A 58 -5.97 0.41 -2.67
N LYS A 59 -6.02 1.66 -2.19
CA LYS A 59 -5.12 2.14 -1.15
C LYS A 59 -5.45 1.44 0.17
N ALA A 60 -4.54 0.60 0.64
CA ALA A 60 -4.69 -0.16 1.88
C ALA A 60 -4.33 0.70 3.11
N ALA A 61 -3.19 1.40 3.06
CA ALA A 61 -2.70 2.19 4.20
C ALA A 61 -1.79 3.34 3.76
N LYS A 62 -1.61 4.33 4.64
CA LYS A 62 -0.56 5.35 4.52
C LYS A 62 0.62 4.90 5.38
N ILE A 63 1.83 4.97 4.86
CA ILE A 63 3.03 4.79 5.68
C ILE A 63 3.27 6.09 6.42
N THR A 64 3.14 6.04 7.74
CA THR A 64 3.45 7.17 8.62
C THR A 64 4.96 7.35 8.74
N THR A 65 5.39 8.59 9.03
CA THR A 65 6.80 8.88 9.34
C THR A 65 7.27 8.03 10.53
N HIS A 66 6.42 7.90 11.54
CA HIS A 66 6.69 7.05 12.70
C HIS A 66 6.93 5.58 12.33
N SER A 67 6.09 4.96 11.49
CA SER A 67 6.33 3.58 11.05
C SER A 67 7.62 3.43 10.24
N LEU A 68 7.99 4.45 9.47
CA LEU A 68 9.25 4.45 8.75
C LEU A 68 10.46 4.56 9.69
N GLU A 69 10.38 5.41 10.72
CA GLU A 69 11.41 5.56 11.76
C GLU A 69 11.61 4.26 12.54
N VAL A 70 10.52 3.64 13.02
CA VAL A 70 10.57 2.35 13.73
C VAL A 70 11.15 1.25 12.86
N CYS A 71 10.92 1.30 11.55
CA CYS A 71 11.47 0.37 10.57
C CYS A 71 12.83 0.80 10.00
N LYS A 72 13.51 1.81 10.57
CA LYS A 72 14.84 2.28 10.14
C LYS A 72 14.90 2.67 8.65
N GLY A 73 13.85 3.27 8.12
CA GLY A 73 13.77 3.64 6.70
C GLY A 73 13.37 2.50 5.75
N ASP A 74 13.15 1.28 6.26
CA ASP A 74 12.72 0.15 5.44
C ASP A 74 11.23 0.23 5.11
N TYR A 75 10.92 0.71 3.91
CA TYR A 75 9.56 0.83 3.39
C TYR A 75 8.81 -0.50 3.30
N ARG A 76 9.50 -1.62 3.09
CA ARG A 76 8.86 -2.94 3.02
C ARG A 76 8.38 -3.37 4.40
N LYS A 77 9.22 -3.22 5.42
CA LYS A 77 8.85 -3.51 6.82
C LYS A 77 7.79 -2.55 7.33
N ALA A 78 7.91 -1.26 7.01
CA ALA A 78 6.92 -0.26 7.39
C ALA A 78 5.55 -0.58 6.77
N ALA A 79 5.50 -0.99 5.50
CA ALA A 79 4.26 -1.42 4.86
C ALA A 79 3.65 -2.66 5.54
N GLN A 80 4.47 -3.68 5.86
CA GLN A 80 3.98 -4.87 6.57
C GLN A 80 3.42 -4.53 7.96
N ARG A 81 4.05 -3.59 8.67
CA ARG A 81 3.59 -3.08 9.96
C ARG A 81 2.23 -2.39 9.83
N GLU A 82 2.10 -1.46 8.90
CA GLU A 82 0.85 -0.72 8.67
C GLU A 82 -0.30 -1.66 8.26
N ILE A 83 -0.04 -2.64 7.39
CA ILE A 83 -1.04 -3.69 7.06
C ILE A 83 -1.41 -4.49 8.32
N GLY A 84 -0.44 -4.82 9.17
CA GLY A 84 -0.69 -5.50 10.45
C GLY A 84 -1.58 -4.69 11.38
N LEU A 85 -1.32 -3.39 11.52
CA LEU A 85 -2.14 -2.48 12.34
C LEU A 85 -3.56 -2.34 11.78
N LEU A 86 -3.71 -2.29 10.45
CA LEU A 86 -5.01 -2.25 9.78
C LEU A 86 -5.84 -3.50 10.11
N ILE A 87 -5.23 -4.68 10.01
CA ILE A 87 -5.86 -5.96 10.37
C ILE A 87 -6.22 -5.99 11.86
N GLN A 88 -5.32 -5.55 12.73
CA GLN A 88 -5.57 -5.51 14.17
C GLN A 88 -6.75 -4.58 14.52
N ARG A 89 -6.89 -3.45 13.82
CA ARG A 89 -7.96 -2.47 14.08
C ARG A 89 -9.32 -2.88 13.51
N HIS A 90 -9.35 -3.49 12.32
CA HIS A 90 -10.60 -3.73 11.59
C HIS A 90 -11.00 -5.20 11.50
N GLY A 91 -10.14 -6.12 11.91
CA GLY A 91 -10.32 -7.56 11.71
C GLY A 91 -9.87 -8.01 10.33
N GLU A 92 -9.38 -9.25 10.27
CA GLU A 92 -8.80 -9.84 9.07
C GLU A 92 -9.81 -9.97 7.92
N ASP A 93 -11.02 -10.44 8.22
CA ASP A 93 -12.09 -10.65 7.22
C ASP A 93 -12.55 -9.35 6.58
N ARG A 94 -12.65 -8.27 7.36
CA ARG A 94 -13.06 -6.95 6.85
C ARG A 94 -12.00 -6.36 5.95
N VAL A 95 -10.72 -6.46 6.34
CA VAL A 95 -9.61 -6.00 5.50
C VAL A 95 -9.55 -6.81 4.21
N ARG A 96 -9.71 -8.14 4.30
CA ARG A 96 -9.79 -9.01 3.13
C ARG A 96 -10.91 -8.56 2.18
N ALA A 97 -12.14 -8.41 2.67
CA ALA A 97 -13.28 -8.01 1.85
C ALA A 97 -13.04 -6.65 1.15
N VAL A 98 -12.46 -5.66 1.85
CA VAL A 98 -12.14 -4.36 1.24
C VAL A 98 -11.05 -4.47 0.18
N LEU A 99 -10.05 -5.33 0.37
CA LEU A 99 -8.98 -5.53 -0.61
C LEU A 99 -9.42 -6.37 -1.82
N GLU A 100 -10.35 -7.31 -1.63
CA GLU A 100 -10.93 -8.12 -2.71
C GLU A 100 -11.97 -7.33 -3.53
N PHE A 101 -12.88 -6.63 -2.86
CA PHE A 101 -14.06 -6.02 -3.48
C PHE A 101 -13.99 -4.50 -3.58
N GLY A 102 -12.95 -3.87 -3.04
CA GLY A 102 -12.78 -2.43 -3.05
C GLY A 102 -12.53 -1.84 -4.43
N GLY A 103 -13.09 -2.36 -5.51
CA GLY A 103 -13.00 -1.86 -6.88
C GLY A 103 -14.27 -1.20 -7.42
N LYS A 104 -15.48 -1.63 -7.05
CA LYS A 104 -16.75 -1.05 -7.52
C LYS A 104 -17.90 -1.46 -6.59
N PRO A 105 -18.77 -0.54 -6.13
CA PRO A 105 -20.17 -0.92 -5.99
C PRO A 105 -20.68 -1.19 -7.42
N THR A 106 -21.25 -2.37 -7.63
CA THR A 106 -22.23 -2.57 -8.71
C THR A 106 -23.34 -1.54 -8.62
#